data_AF-A0A3D4WTR9-F1
#
_entry.id   AF-A0A3D4WTR9-F1
#
_cell.length_a   1.000
_cell.length_b   1.000
_cell.length_c   1.000
_cell.angle_alpha   90.00
_cell.angle_beta   90.00
_cell.angle_gamma   90.00
#
_symmetry.space_group_name_H-M   'P 1'
#
loop_
_entity.id
_entity.type
_entity.pdbx_description
1 polymer ?
#
loop_
_entity_poly.entity_id
_entity_poly.type
_entity_poly.pdbx_seq_one_letter_code
_entity_poly.pdbx_strand_id
1 'polypeptide(L)'
;MRLLIAAVLAFAAVATPTPAHAATDVLPKLEPVRSDLAKYDIRTSGGKSKLRFIGSVANVGKGALHVMGKRESKDDSLTAYQRIEQSDGGFREVRIGKIVYHAAHDHYHLDGVSRYKLMNSSGAVVKAAPKVTFCLTDTEPVRDGTSPTYLQCSPNANADLVEMGISAGWKDVYDKDLPGQSFDVTDLMDKPAQEYTLEMTVNPGGILIEANRSGPRTASVKVKLGR
;
A
#
# COMPACT_ATOMS: atom_id res chain seq x y z
N MET A 1 5.35 48.79 -75.69
CA MET A 1 5.65 49.04 -74.26
C MET A 1 4.95 47.96 -73.45
N ARG A 2 5.67 46.91 -73.03
CA ARG A 2 5.11 45.70 -72.38
C ARG A 2 5.21 45.88 -70.86
N LEU A 3 4.08 45.88 -70.14
CA LEU A 3 4.06 45.79 -68.67
C LEU A 3 4.11 44.32 -68.25
N LEU A 4 5.06 43.99 -67.37
CA LEU A 4 5.13 42.73 -66.63
C LEU A 4 4.46 42.95 -65.26
N ILE A 5 3.43 42.15 -64.96
CA ILE A 5 2.83 42.06 -63.62
C ILE A 5 3.38 40.79 -62.97
N ALA A 6 4.16 40.95 -61.90
CA ALA A 6 4.63 39.84 -61.08
C ALA A 6 3.56 39.51 -60.03
N ALA A 7 2.98 38.31 -60.13
CA ALA A 7 2.09 37.77 -59.11
C ALA A 7 2.91 37.15 -57.98
N VAL A 8 2.78 37.69 -56.77
CA VAL A 8 3.38 37.12 -55.55
C VAL A 8 2.38 36.14 -54.95
N LEU A 9 2.70 34.83 -55.00
CA LEU A 9 1.96 33.77 -54.31
C LEU A 9 2.41 33.71 -52.85
N ALA A 10 1.53 34.10 -51.93
CA ALA A 10 1.73 33.89 -50.51
C ALA A 10 1.36 32.44 -50.14
N PHE A 11 2.35 31.64 -49.77
CA PHE A 11 2.12 30.32 -49.16
C PHE A 11 1.75 30.48 -47.69
N ALA A 12 0.49 30.21 -47.34
CA ALA A 12 0.09 30.06 -45.95
C ALA A 12 0.60 28.70 -45.44
N ALA A 13 1.56 28.71 -44.52
CA ALA A 13 2.01 27.51 -43.84
C ALA A 13 0.90 27.03 -42.88
N VAL A 14 0.26 25.91 -43.22
CA VAL A 14 -0.68 25.23 -42.31
C VAL A 14 0.15 24.52 -41.24
N ALA A 15 0.17 25.06 -40.02
CA ALA A 15 0.75 24.38 -38.87
C ALA A 15 -0.11 23.16 -38.52
N THR A 16 0.40 21.96 -38.75
CA THR A 16 -0.24 20.74 -38.25
C THR A 16 -0.09 20.70 -36.73
N PRO A 17 -1.19 20.57 -35.94
CA PRO A 17 -1.07 20.45 -34.50
C PRO A 17 -0.26 19.18 -34.19
N THR A 18 0.84 19.34 -33.44
CA THR A 18 1.61 18.23 -32.90
C THR A 18 0.66 17.38 -32.06
N PRO A 19 0.60 16.04 -32.23
CA PRO A 19 -0.23 15.21 -31.39
C PRO A 19 0.17 15.44 -29.93
N ALA A 20 -0.78 15.89 -29.11
CA ALA A 20 -0.58 15.98 -27.67
C ALA A 20 -0.24 14.58 -27.18
N HIS A 21 0.95 14.41 -26.61
CA HIS A 21 1.32 13.15 -25.97
C HIS A 21 0.32 12.89 -24.85
N ALA A 22 -0.32 11.72 -24.84
CA ALA A 22 -1.21 11.36 -23.75
C ALA A 22 -0.44 11.38 -22.43
N ALA A 23 -1.00 12.01 -21.40
CA ALA A 23 -0.40 12.03 -20.09
C ALA A 23 -0.24 10.60 -19.55
N THR A 24 0.87 10.35 -18.88
CA THR A 24 1.23 9.02 -18.36
C THR A 24 1.05 8.97 -16.86
N ASP A 25 0.66 7.80 -16.34
CA ASP A 25 0.46 7.61 -14.90
C ASP A 25 1.78 7.68 -14.13
N VAL A 26 1.74 8.38 -12.99
CA VAL A 26 2.81 8.43 -12.00
C VAL A 26 2.42 7.49 -10.85
N LEU A 27 2.93 6.26 -10.91
CA LEU A 27 2.44 5.17 -10.06
C LEU A 27 3.30 4.94 -8.80
N PRO A 28 2.69 4.50 -7.69
CA PRO A 28 3.42 3.96 -6.55
C PRO A 28 4.07 2.63 -6.89
N LYS A 29 5.01 2.20 -6.06
CA LYS A 29 5.59 0.85 -6.11
C LYS A 29 5.77 0.37 -4.69
N LEU A 30 4.98 -0.61 -4.28
CA LEU A 30 4.90 -1.04 -2.89
C LEU A 30 5.72 -2.31 -2.67
N GLU A 31 6.55 -2.27 -1.65
CA GLU A 31 7.41 -3.39 -1.27
C GLU A 31 7.29 -3.69 0.23
N PRO A 32 7.28 -4.97 0.66
CA PRO A 32 7.39 -5.31 2.06
C PRO A 32 8.82 -5.04 2.58
N VAL A 33 8.94 -4.51 3.79
CA VAL A 33 10.25 -4.23 4.39
C VAL A 33 10.73 -5.42 5.23
N ARG A 34 11.61 -6.25 4.65
CA ARG A 34 12.12 -7.46 5.32
C ARG A 34 12.86 -7.18 6.64
N SER A 35 13.63 -6.09 6.71
CA SER A 35 14.38 -5.72 7.93
C SER A 35 13.46 -5.36 9.10
N ASP A 36 12.28 -4.81 8.82
CA ASP A 36 11.26 -4.57 9.82
C ASP A 36 10.57 -5.88 10.21
N LEU A 37 10.21 -6.73 9.24
CA LEU A 37 9.63 -8.06 9.52
C LEU A 37 10.55 -8.94 10.39
N ALA A 38 11.86 -8.77 10.28
CA ALA A 38 12.85 -9.47 11.10
C ALA A 38 12.83 -9.05 12.58
N LYS A 39 12.22 -7.90 12.92
CA LYS A 39 12.04 -7.43 14.29
C LYS A 39 10.78 -8.07 14.89
N TYR A 40 10.89 -9.34 15.27
CA TYR A 40 9.83 -10.08 15.94
C TYR A 40 10.20 -10.45 17.38
N ASP A 41 9.19 -10.76 18.19
CA ASP A 41 9.39 -11.41 19.49
C ASP A 41 8.24 -12.40 19.80
N ILE A 42 8.45 -13.20 20.84
CA ILE A 42 7.43 -14.08 21.39
C ILE A 42 7.09 -13.58 22.79
N ARG A 43 5.84 -13.16 22.99
CA ARG A 43 5.35 -12.72 24.30
C ARG A 43 4.41 -13.76 24.88
N THR A 44 4.73 -14.24 26.07
CA THR A 44 3.91 -15.20 26.81
C THR A 44 3.30 -14.55 28.03
N SER A 45 1.98 -14.67 28.20
CA SER A 45 1.25 -14.16 29.37
C SER A 45 -0.03 -14.97 29.58
N GLY A 46 -0.35 -15.32 30.82
CA GLY A 46 -1.59 -16.06 31.15
C GLY A 46 -1.74 -17.39 30.40
N GLY A 47 -0.63 -18.10 30.15
CA GLY A 47 -0.64 -19.36 29.39
C GLY A 47 -0.86 -19.21 27.88
N LYS A 48 -0.87 -17.99 27.34
CA LYS A 48 -0.96 -17.71 25.90
C LYS A 48 0.36 -17.15 25.38
N SER A 49 0.77 -17.59 24.20
CA SER A 49 1.96 -17.11 23.51
C SER A 49 1.60 -16.47 22.18
N LYS A 50 2.11 -15.25 21.95
CA LYS A 50 1.93 -14.50 20.70
C LYS A 50 3.27 -14.26 20.02
N LEU A 51 3.38 -14.64 18.75
CA LEU A 51 4.46 -14.20 17.87
C LEU A 51 4.09 -12.82 17.34
N ARG A 52 4.74 -11.77 17.84
CA ARG A 52 4.50 -10.37 17.44
C ARG A 52 5.60 -9.92 16.49
N PHE A 53 5.27 -9.11 15.50
CA PHE A 53 6.21 -8.75 14.43
C PHE A 53 5.87 -7.37 13.86
N ILE A 54 6.86 -6.64 13.35
CA ILE A 54 6.60 -5.39 12.63
C ILE A 54 6.25 -5.72 11.17
N GLY A 55 5.25 -5.04 10.62
CA GLY A 55 4.94 -5.11 9.20
C GLY A 55 4.99 -3.73 8.57
N SER A 56 5.73 -3.57 7.47
CA SER A 56 5.83 -2.28 6.81
C SER A 56 5.62 -2.39 5.31
N VAL A 57 4.91 -1.42 4.74
CA VAL A 57 4.69 -1.25 3.31
C VAL A 57 5.43 0.00 2.86
N ALA A 58 6.51 -0.16 2.10
CA ALA A 58 7.30 0.95 1.57
C ALA A 58 6.84 1.33 0.17
N ASN A 59 6.65 2.61 -0.10
CA ASN A 59 6.46 3.14 -1.44
C ASN A 59 7.79 3.62 -2.03
N VAL A 60 8.40 2.77 -2.86
CA VAL A 60 9.64 3.05 -3.60
C VAL A 60 9.35 3.55 -5.03
N GLY A 61 8.09 3.84 -5.34
CA GLY A 61 7.64 4.34 -6.64
C GLY A 61 7.87 5.83 -6.82
N LYS A 62 7.48 6.33 -8.00
CA LYS A 62 7.53 7.76 -8.32
C LYS A 62 6.30 8.51 -7.81
N GLY A 63 5.14 7.85 -7.81
CA GLY A 63 3.87 8.43 -7.38
C GLY A 63 3.50 8.03 -5.96
N ALA A 64 2.63 8.82 -5.35
CA ALA A 64 2.00 8.44 -4.09
C ALA A 64 1.02 7.27 -4.28
N LEU A 65 0.86 6.45 -3.25
CA LEU A 65 -0.35 5.66 -3.08
C LEU A 65 -1.40 6.59 -2.46
N HIS A 66 -2.26 7.20 -3.27
CA HIS A 66 -3.33 8.09 -2.80
C HIS A 66 -4.66 7.34 -2.84
N VAL A 67 -5.28 7.15 -1.68
CA VAL A 67 -6.57 6.45 -1.56
C VAL A 67 -7.64 7.39 -1.01
N MET A 68 -8.76 7.46 -1.74
CA MET A 68 -9.96 8.20 -1.39
C MET A 68 -11.12 7.24 -1.07
N GLY A 69 -11.65 7.32 0.15
CA GLY A 69 -12.94 6.75 0.51
C GLY A 69 -14.05 7.76 0.23
N LYS A 70 -15.11 7.33 -0.46
CA LYS A 70 -16.32 8.13 -0.71
C LYS A 70 -17.55 7.40 -0.21
N ARG A 71 -18.39 8.09 0.58
CA ARG A 71 -19.68 7.57 1.02
C ARG A 71 -20.70 7.68 -0.10
N GLU A 72 -20.96 6.55 -0.74
CA GLU A 72 -21.90 6.45 -1.87
C GLU A 72 -23.19 5.71 -1.48
N SER A 73 -23.23 5.13 -0.28
CA SER A 73 -24.36 4.40 0.26
C SER A 73 -24.50 4.68 1.77
N LYS A 74 -25.62 4.26 2.35
CA LYS A 74 -25.86 4.31 3.79
C LYS A 74 -25.20 3.15 4.56
N ASP A 75 -24.43 2.30 3.89
CA ASP A 75 -23.70 1.21 4.51
C ASP A 75 -22.56 1.74 5.40
N ASP A 76 -22.09 0.90 6.33
CA ASP A 76 -20.97 1.21 7.24
C ASP A 76 -19.59 1.21 6.53
N SER A 77 -19.57 1.30 5.20
CA SER A 77 -18.35 1.28 4.38
C SER A 77 -18.34 2.39 3.34
N LEU A 78 -17.14 2.88 3.02
CA LEU A 78 -16.91 3.84 1.94
C LEU A 78 -16.43 3.07 0.70
N THR A 79 -16.85 3.48 -0.50
CA THR A 79 -16.23 2.99 -1.73
C THR A 79 -14.81 3.56 -1.81
N ALA A 80 -13.83 2.69 -2.04
CA ALA A 80 -12.43 3.06 -2.13
C ALA A 80 -12.01 3.31 -3.58
N TYR A 81 -11.35 4.43 -3.81
CA TYR A 81 -10.75 4.83 -5.06
C TYR A 81 -9.26 5.08 -4.88
N GLN A 82 -8.42 4.64 -5.81
CA GLN A 82 -7.06 5.11 -5.92
C GLN A 82 -7.03 6.31 -6.86
N ARG A 83 -6.53 7.45 -6.39
CA ARG A 83 -6.22 8.61 -7.21
C ARG A 83 -4.80 8.47 -7.75
N ILE A 84 -4.67 8.43 -9.07
CA ILE A 84 -3.41 8.22 -9.76
C ILE A 84 -3.05 9.53 -10.45
N GLU A 85 -2.00 10.18 -9.98
CA GLU A 85 -1.45 11.37 -10.60
C GLU A 85 -0.93 11.07 -12.00
N GLN A 86 -1.02 12.04 -12.89
CA GLN A 86 -0.58 11.96 -14.28
C GLN A 86 0.52 12.99 -14.55
N SER A 87 1.34 12.73 -15.57
CA SER A 87 2.53 13.52 -15.90
C SER A 87 2.24 14.98 -16.28
N ASP A 88 0.99 15.32 -16.56
CA ASP A 88 0.51 16.68 -16.85
C ASP A 88 -0.02 17.41 -15.60
N GLY A 89 0.07 16.80 -14.42
CA GLY A 89 -0.46 17.32 -13.15
C GLY A 89 -1.94 16.98 -12.92
N GLY A 90 -2.60 16.31 -13.86
CA GLY A 90 -3.93 15.76 -13.68
C GLY A 90 -3.93 14.51 -12.81
N PHE A 91 -5.12 13.92 -12.63
CA PHE A 91 -5.26 12.61 -12.03
C PHE A 91 -6.43 11.83 -12.64
N ARG A 92 -6.36 10.51 -12.55
CA ARG A 92 -7.49 9.61 -12.78
C ARG A 92 -7.83 8.84 -11.51
N GLU A 93 -9.10 8.48 -11.34
CA GLU A 93 -9.54 7.67 -10.20
C GLU A 93 -9.91 6.26 -10.66
N VAL A 94 -9.49 5.26 -9.90
CA VAL A 94 -9.79 3.84 -10.13
C VAL A 94 -10.45 3.27 -8.90
N ARG A 95 -11.58 2.57 -9.05
CA ARG A 95 -12.20 1.87 -7.92
C ARG A 95 -11.35 0.67 -7.50
N ILE A 96 -10.94 0.62 -6.23
CA ILE A 96 -10.01 -0.40 -5.70
C ILE A 96 -10.58 -1.26 -4.56
N GLY A 97 -11.77 -0.94 -4.05
CA GLY A 97 -12.43 -1.77 -3.03
C GLY A 97 -13.34 -0.99 -2.10
N LYS A 98 -13.26 -1.32 -0.80
CA LYS A 98 -14.02 -0.68 0.28
C LYS A 98 -13.08 -0.28 1.42
N ILE A 99 -13.44 0.80 2.10
CA ILE A 99 -12.82 1.27 3.33
C ILE A 99 -13.85 1.14 4.45
N VAL A 100 -13.44 0.56 5.58
CA VAL A 100 -14.33 0.24 6.72
C VAL A 100 -13.80 0.92 7.98
N TYR A 101 -14.70 1.45 8.80
CA TYR A 101 -14.33 2.02 10.09
C TYR A 101 -14.08 0.93 11.12
N HIS A 102 -12.92 0.94 11.77
CA HIS A 102 -12.56 0.00 12.81
C HIS A 102 -12.67 0.65 14.20
N ALA A 103 -13.78 0.40 14.89
CA ALA A 103 -14.04 0.96 16.23
C ALA A 103 -12.95 0.63 17.26
N ALA A 104 -12.30 -0.53 17.14
CA ALA A 104 -11.20 -0.90 18.03
C ALA A 104 -9.95 -0.01 17.87
N HIS A 105 -9.80 0.65 16.71
CA HIS A 105 -8.66 1.50 16.40
C HIS A 105 -9.06 2.99 16.20
N ASP A 106 -10.36 3.30 16.24
CA ASP A 106 -10.91 4.64 16.05
C ASP A 106 -10.51 5.30 14.72
N HIS A 107 -10.43 4.52 13.64
CA HIS A 107 -10.19 5.04 12.29
C HIS A 107 -10.55 4.05 11.18
N TYR A 108 -10.54 4.54 9.95
CA TYR A 108 -10.81 3.76 8.75
C TYR A 108 -9.62 2.95 8.24
N HIS A 109 -9.91 1.77 7.68
CA HIS A 109 -8.94 0.92 7.01
C HIS A 109 -9.37 0.54 5.59
N LEU A 110 -8.40 0.44 4.70
CA LEU A 110 -8.52 -0.26 3.41
C LEU A 110 -8.19 -1.76 3.59
N ASP A 111 -9.06 -2.64 3.10
CA ASP A 111 -8.80 -4.09 3.07
C ASP A 111 -7.89 -4.50 1.90
N GLY A 112 -7.15 -5.60 2.06
CA GLY A 112 -6.38 -6.22 0.99
C GLY A 112 -5.00 -5.62 0.71
N VAL A 113 -4.52 -4.71 1.57
CA VAL A 113 -3.19 -4.08 1.40
C VAL A 113 -2.06 -5.08 1.58
N SER A 114 -2.13 -5.95 2.59
CA SER A 114 -1.11 -7.00 2.80
C SER A 114 -1.69 -8.25 3.44
N ARG A 115 -0.92 -9.35 3.39
CA ARG A 115 -1.26 -10.63 4.02
C ARG A 115 -0.05 -11.22 4.71
N TYR A 116 -0.28 -11.82 5.87
CA TYR A 116 0.73 -12.58 6.60
C TYR A 116 0.44 -14.07 6.61
N LYS A 117 1.50 -14.87 6.57
CA LYS A 117 1.47 -16.32 6.76
C LYS A 117 2.58 -16.75 7.71
N LEU A 118 2.30 -17.78 8.49
CA LEU A 118 3.30 -18.56 9.19
C LEU A 118 3.30 -19.97 8.61
N MET A 119 4.46 -20.41 8.14
CA MET A 119 4.63 -21.72 7.51
C MET A 119 5.60 -22.58 8.32
N ASN A 120 5.34 -23.88 8.40
CA ASN A 120 6.26 -24.83 9.02
C ASN A 120 7.45 -25.14 8.10
N SER A 121 8.34 -26.04 8.54
CA SER A 121 9.53 -26.46 7.80
C SER A 121 9.24 -27.14 6.47
N SER A 122 8.07 -27.74 6.27
CA SER A 122 7.66 -28.33 4.99
C SER A 122 7.03 -27.31 4.03
N GLY A 123 6.91 -26.04 4.44
CA GLY A 123 6.26 -24.99 3.67
C GLY A 123 4.74 -24.96 3.79
N ALA A 124 4.14 -25.81 4.64
CA ALA A 124 2.71 -25.80 4.88
C ALA A 124 2.34 -24.60 5.77
N VAL A 125 1.30 -23.86 5.37
CA VAL A 125 0.75 -22.74 6.15
C VAL A 125 0.08 -23.28 7.40
N VAL A 126 0.59 -22.90 8.57
CA VAL A 126 0.05 -23.29 9.89
C VAL A 126 -0.76 -22.19 10.56
N LYS A 127 -0.51 -20.92 10.21
CA LYS A 127 -1.33 -19.76 10.60
C LYS A 127 -1.39 -18.78 9.44
N ALA A 128 -2.51 -18.08 9.27
CA ALA A 128 -2.67 -17.05 8.26
C ALA A 128 -3.55 -15.90 8.77
N ALA A 129 -3.41 -14.73 8.16
CA ALA A 129 -4.32 -13.59 8.26
C ALA A 129 -4.62 -13.04 9.68
N PRO A 130 -3.62 -12.52 10.42
CA PRO A 130 -3.90 -11.79 11.65
C PRO A 130 -4.30 -10.32 11.40
N LYS A 131 -3.91 -9.73 10.25
CA LYS A 131 -4.21 -8.35 9.86
C LYS A 131 -4.19 -8.18 8.34
N VAL A 132 -5.31 -7.77 7.75
CA VAL A 132 -5.47 -7.57 6.29
C VAL A 132 -5.95 -6.16 5.93
N THR A 133 -6.35 -5.38 6.94
CA THR A 133 -6.92 -4.03 6.81
C THR A 133 -5.97 -2.98 7.40
N PHE A 134 -5.73 -1.87 6.68
CA PHE A 134 -4.73 -0.86 7.05
C PHE A 134 -5.27 0.56 6.91
N CYS A 135 -5.02 1.40 7.92
CA CYS A 135 -4.89 2.83 7.76
C CYS A 135 -3.52 3.12 7.13
N LEU A 136 -3.49 3.79 5.97
CA LEU A 136 -2.25 4.09 5.23
C LEU A 136 -1.72 5.47 5.62
N THR A 137 -0.51 5.52 6.18
CA THR A 137 0.15 6.77 6.60
C THR A 137 1.63 6.80 6.26
N ASP A 138 2.18 8.01 6.25
CA ASP A 138 3.61 8.29 6.16
C ASP A 138 4.27 8.18 7.55
N THR A 139 4.48 6.95 8.02
CA THR A 139 5.02 6.71 9.37
C THR A 139 6.52 6.98 9.45
N GLU A 140 7.29 6.48 8.48
CA GLU A 140 8.74 6.63 8.44
C GLU A 140 9.24 6.85 7.00
N PRO A 141 10.28 7.67 6.78
CA PRO A 141 10.89 7.80 5.46
C PRO A 141 11.68 6.53 5.10
N VAL A 142 11.63 6.14 3.82
CA VAL A 142 12.52 5.14 3.21
C VAL A 142 13.88 5.77 2.86
N ARG A 143 13.86 7.06 2.51
CA ARG A 143 15.03 7.88 2.23
C ARG A 143 14.82 9.29 2.77
N ASP A 144 15.89 9.94 3.20
CA ASP A 144 15.82 11.32 3.70
C ASP A 144 15.45 12.32 2.60
N GLY A 145 14.86 13.44 3.01
CA GLY A 145 14.59 14.58 2.13
C GLY A 145 13.23 14.58 1.41
N THR A 146 12.31 13.67 1.75
CA THR A 146 10.91 13.73 1.31
C THR A 146 10.00 14.19 2.45
N SER A 147 9.03 15.07 2.17
CA SER A 147 8.03 15.47 3.16
C SER A 147 6.88 14.46 3.24
N PRO A 148 6.31 14.21 4.43
CA PRO A 148 5.11 13.40 4.55
C PRO A 148 3.87 14.21 4.15
N THR A 149 2.89 13.52 3.58
CA THR A 149 1.58 14.07 3.18
C THR A 149 0.46 13.43 4.00
N TYR A 150 0.53 12.11 4.21
CA TYR A 150 -0.54 11.32 4.83
C TYR A 150 -0.23 11.06 6.30
N LEU A 151 -0.57 12.02 7.17
CA LEU A 151 -0.14 11.98 8.59
C LEU A 151 -1.04 11.14 9.50
N GLN A 152 -2.31 10.99 9.15
CA GLN A 152 -3.30 10.30 9.96
C GLN A 152 -4.48 9.86 9.11
N CYS A 153 -5.16 8.80 9.53
CA CYS A 153 -6.48 8.47 8.98
C CYS A 153 -7.58 9.17 9.77
N SER A 154 -8.70 9.44 9.09
CA SER A 154 -9.85 10.09 9.70
C SER A 154 -10.41 9.24 10.86
N PRO A 155 -10.59 9.83 12.06
CA PRO A 155 -11.26 9.17 13.17
C PRO A 155 -12.78 9.31 13.12
N ASN A 156 -13.31 10.12 12.20
CA ASN A 156 -14.75 10.39 12.14
C ASN A 156 -15.52 9.23 11.50
N ALA A 157 -16.14 8.36 12.31
CA ALA A 157 -16.98 7.25 11.86
C ALA A 157 -18.12 7.64 10.88
N ASN A 158 -18.50 8.92 10.83
CA ASN A 158 -19.53 9.46 9.93
C ASN A 158 -18.96 10.28 8.76
N ALA A 159 -17.67 10.17 8.47
CA ALA A 159 -17.06 10.88 7.36
C ALA A 159 -17.68 10.46 6.00
N ASP A 160 -17.97 11.45 5.16
CA ASP A 160 -18.39 11.26 3.77
C ASP A 160 -17.19 11.09 2.82
N LEU A 161 -16.06 11.67 3.21
CA LEU A 161 -14.78 11.56 2.52
C LEU A 161 -13.69 11.20 3.52
N VAL A 162 -12.85 10.24 3.13
CA VAL A 162 -11.67 9.82 3.87
C VAL A 162 -10.50 9.79 2.92
N GLU A 163 -9.36 10.32 3.35
CA GLU A 163 -8.10 10.26 2.62
C GLU A 163 -7.09 9.47 3.45
N MET A 164 -6.31 8.62 2.78
CA MET A 164 -5.18 7.91 3.36
C MET A 164 -4.18 7.60 2.23
N GLY A 165 -2.93 7.32 2.58
CA GLY A 165 -1.94 7.04 1.56
C GLY A 165 -0.52 6.82 2.06
N ILE A 166 0.37 6.58 1.11
CA ILE A 166 1.81 6.49 1.34
C ILE A 166 2.52 7.30 0.26
N SER A 167 3.16 8.39 0.68
CA SER A 167 3.95 9.28 -0.18
C SER A 167 5.11 8.53 -0.83
N ALA A 168 5.53 8.98 -2.00
CA ALA A 168 6.72 8.44 -2.64
C ALA A 168 7.95 8.63 -1.73
N GLY A 169 8.66 7.54 -1.44
CA GLY A 169 9.80 7.55 -0.52
C GLY A 169 9.45 7.38 0.96
N TRP A 170 8.19 7.08 1.30
CA TRP A 170 7.74 6.79 2.66
C TRP A 170 7.31 5.33 2.82
N LYS A 171 7.23 4.87 4.07
CA LYS A 171 6.64 3.59 4.44
C LYS A 171 5.63 3.77 5.56
N ASP A 172 4.58 2.96 5.48
CA ASP A 172 3.58 2.77 6.52
C ASP A 172 4.04 1.63 7.43
N VAL A 173 4.20 1.90 8.73
CA VAL A 173 4.81 0.98 9.69
C VAL A 173 3.78 0.56 10.75
N TYR A 174 3.53 -0.74 10.80
CA TYR A 174 2.69 -1.36 11.81
C TYR A 174 3.54 -2.07 12.85
N ASP A 175 3.72 -1.43 14.00
CA ASP A 175 4.50 -1.97 15.10
C ASP A 175 3.85 -3.22 15.74
N LYS A 176 4.69 -4.08 16.31
CA LYS A 176 4.32 -5.34 16.96
C LYS A 176 3.43 -5.18 18.21
N ASP A 177 3.37 -3.99 18.79
CA ASP A 177 2.47 -3.67 19.91
C ASP A 177 1.04 -3.34 19.45
N LEU A 178 0.81 -3.15 18.15
CA LEU A 178 -0.52 -2.88 17.61
C LEU A 178 -1.43 -4.12 17.71
N PRO A 179 -2.72 -3.93 18.08
CA PRO A 179 -3.71 -4.99 17.96
C PRO A 179 -3.75 -5.59 16.55
N GLY A 180 -3.89 -6.91 16.48
CA GLY A 180 -3.83 -7.70 15.24
C GLY A 180 -2.42 -7.95 14.69
N GLN A 181 -1.38 -7.30 15.21
CA GLN A 181 0.00 -7.47 14.71
C GLN A 181 0.73 -8.67 15.33
N SER A 182 0.06 -9.83 15.40
CA SER A 182 0.63 -11.05 15.97
C SER A 182 -0.10 -12.32 15.55
N PHE A 183 0.57 -13.47 15.61
CA PHE A 183 -0.05 -14.79 15.57
C PHE A 183 -0.18 -15.37 16.98
N ASP A 184 -1.35 -15.94 17.33
CA ASP A 184 -1.42 -16.87 18.47
C ASP A 184 -0.68 -18.16 18.07
N VAL A 185 0.40 -18.44 18.81
CA VAL A 185 1.29 -19.58 18.61
C VAL A 185 1.32 -20.50 19.83
N THR A 186 0.36 -20.37 20.74
CA THR A 186 0.29 -21.14 21.99
C THR A 186 0.41 -22.65 21.74
N ASP A 187 -0.34 -23.15 20.76
CA ASP A 187 -0.34 -24.56 20.33
C ASP A 187 0.98 -25.03 19.69
N LEU A 188 1.81 -24.08 19.24
CA LEU A 188 3.13 -24.37 18.68
C LEU A 188 4.23 -24.37 19.75
N MET A 189 4.00 -23.69 20.88
CA MET A 189 4.98 -23.58 21.96
C MET A 189 5.12 -24.86 22.79
N ASP A 190 4.14 -25.77 22.72
CA ASP A 190 4.19 -27.07 23.41
C ASP A 190 4.87 -28.18 22.58
N LYS A 191 5.28 -27.86 21.34
CA LYS A 191 5.97 -28.79 20.43
C LYS A 191 7.49 -28.64 20.55
N PRO A 192 8.28 -29.64 20.11
CA PRO A 192 9.73 -29.49 20.00
C PRO A 192 10.11 -28.25 19.19
N ALA A 193 11.16 -27.56 19.63
CA ALA A 193 11.68 -26.41 18.92
C ALA A 193 11.91 -26.71 17.42
N GLN A 194 11.25 -25.94 16.55
CA GLN A 194 11.49 -25.99 15.11
C GLN A 194 11.54 -24.60 14.48
N GLU A 195 12.09 -24.56 13.28
CA GLU A 195 12.03 -23.39 12.43
C GLU A 195 10.69 -23.30 11.69
N TYR A 196 10.16 -22.08 11.67
CA TYR A 196 9.02 -21.64 10.86
C TYR A 196 9.45 -20.46 9.98
N THR A 197 8.65 -20.16 8.97
CA THR A 197 8.82 -19.00 8.11
C THR A 197 7.66 -18.05 8.29
N LEU A 198 7.94 -16.85 8.80
CA LEU A 198 7.00 -15.72 8.81
C LEU A 198 7.14 -15.00 7.48
N GLU A 199 6.02 -14.82 6.78
CA GLU A 199 5.95 -14.20 5.46
C GLU A 199 4.93 -13.05 5.47
N MET A 200 5.29 -11.95 4.80
CA MET A 200 4.41 -10.84 4.46
C MET A 200 4.38 -10.68 2.95
N THR A 201 3.18 -10.59 2.37
CA THR A 201 2.97 -10.26 0.95
C THR A 201 2.20 -8.94 0.84
N VAL A 202 2.70 -8.02 0.02
CA VAL A 202 2.07 -6.72 -0.25
C VAL A 202 1.25 -6.78 -1.54
N ASN A 203 0.10 -6.11 -1.52
CA ASN A 203 -0.90 -6.08 -2.57
C ASN A 203 -1.17 -7.48 -3.17
N PRO A 204 -1.48 -8.50 -2.35
CA PRO A 204 -1.58 -9.88 -2.82
C PRO A 204 -2.68 -10.06 -3.88
N GLY A 205 -3.78 -9.34 -3.76
CA GLY A 205 -4.91 -9.37 -4.71
C GLY A 205 -4.72 -8.50 -5.95
N GLY A 206 -3.69 -7.65 -6.00
CA GLY A 206 -3.49 -6.72 -7.11
C GLY A 206 -4.55 -5.61 -7.19
N ILE A 207 -5.20 -5.27 -6.07
CA ILE A 207 -6.22 -4.22 -6.02
C ILE A 207 -5.63 -2.82 -6.14
N LEU A 208 -4.38 -2.65 -5.70
CA LEU A 208 -3.64 -1.39 -5.82
C LEU A 208 -2.94 -1.36 -7.18
N ILE A 209 -3.11 -0.25 -7.90
CA ILE A 209 -2.46 0.00 -9.18
C ILE A 209 -1.05 0.53 -8.87
N GLU A 210 -0.06 -0.20 -9.32
CA GLU A 210 1.35 0.06 -9.06
C GLU A 210 2.12 0.14 -10.38
N ALA A 211 3.29 0.78 -10.36
CA ALA A 211 4.29 0.60 -11.39
C ALA A 211 4.63 -0.89 -11.53
N ASN A 212 5.31 -1.26 -12.62
CA ASN A 212 5.64 -2.65 -12.94
C ASN A 212 5.86 -3.55 -11.70
N ARG A 213 5.28 -4.75 -11.71
CA ARG A 213 5.34 -5.68 -10.56
C ARG A 213 6.73 -6.37 -10.43
N SER A 214 7.79 -5.76 -10.94
CA SER A 214 9.16 -6.25 -10.82
C SER A 214 9.76 -5.83 -9.47
N GLY A 215 10.34 -6.78 -8.74
CA GLY A 215 10.82 -6.58 -7.37
C GLY A 215 10.10 -7.47 -6.35
N PRO A 216 10.49 -7.40 -5.07
CA PRO A 216 9.94 -8.26 -4.04
C PRO A 216 8.49 -7.88 -3.71
N ARG A 217 7.55 -8.78 -3.98
CA ARG A 217 6.17 -8.68 -3.47
C ARG A 217 5.99 -9.28 -2.10
N THR A 218 6.97 -10.07 -1.70
CA THR A 218 6.96 -10.91 -0.51
C THR A 218 8.27 -10.76 0.23
N ALA A 219 8.21 -10.63 1.55
CA ALA A 219 9.35 -10.70 2.44
C ALA A 219 9.13 -11.84 3.43
N SER A 220 10.19 -12.61 3.71
CA SER A 220 10.12 -13.73 4.64
C SER A 220 11.32 -13.76 5.58
N VAL A 221 11.07 -14.16 6.82
CA VAL A 221 12.07 -14.31 7.89
C VAL A 221 11.86 -15.63 8.62
N LYS A 222 12.96 -16.19 9.13
CA LYS A 222 12.92 -17.42 9.93
C LYS A 222 12.62 -17.09 11.38
N VAL A 223 11.73 -17.86 11.99
CA VAL A 223 11.37 -17.75 13.41
C VAL A 223 11.47 -19.11 14.07
N LYS A 224 11.93 -19.16 15.31
CA LYS A 224 12.00 -20.40 16.10
C LYS A 224 10.85 -20.42 17.10
N LEU A 225 10.03 -21.47 17.07
CA LEU A 225 8.92 -21.70 17.99
C LEU A 225 9.00 -23.12 18.55
N GLY A 226 8.41 -23.33 19.73
CA GLY A 226 8.50 -24.58 20.48
C GLY A 226 9.47 -24.48 21.66
N ARG A 227 9.54 -25.56 22.43
CA ARG A 227 10.44 -25.73 23.59
C ARG A 227 11.39 -26.90 23.37
#